data_AF-A0A5K0WE79-F1
#
_entry.id   AF-A0A5K0WE79-F1
#
_cell.length_a   1.000
_cell.length_b   1.000
_cell.length_c   1.000
_cell.angle_alpha   90.00
_cell.angle_beta   90.00
_cell.angle_gamma   90.00
#
_symmetry.space_group_name_H-M   'P 1'
#
loop_
_entity.id
_entity.type
_entity.pdbx_description
1 polymer ?
#
loop_
_entity_poly.entity_id
_entity_poly.type
_entity_poly.pdbx_seq_one_letter_code
_entity_poly.pdbx_strand_id
1 'polypeptide(L)' 'HMNEGKVMDAISIYKDVDGFHPLNVGYLAMQGKNPLFVPCTPKGCLELLSRSGINIEGKRAVVIGRSNIVGIPAALLLQ' A
#
# COMPACT_ATOMS: atom_id res chain seq x y z
N HIS A 1 3.67 26.44 11.80
CA HIS A 1 4.23 25.27 11.10
C HIS A 1 3.56 24.02 11.66
N MET A 2 3.16 23.06 10.82
CA MET A 2 2.48 21.82 11.23
C MET A 2 3.38 20.61 10.93
N ASN A 3 3.30 19.57 11.76
CA ASN A 3 4.03 18.31 11.56
C ASN A 3 3.08 17.28 10.93
N GLU A 4 3.33 16.92 9.67
CA GLU A 4 2.48 16.01 8.90
C GLU A 4 2.38 14.61 9.53
N GLY A 5 3.49 14.07 10.03
CA GLY A 5 3.51 12.76 10.69
C GLY A 5 2.59 12.70 11.90
N LYS A 6 2.65 13.73 12.76
CA LYS A 6 1.75 13.83 13.94
C LYS A 6 0.27 13.90 13.56
N VAL A 7 -0.05 14.57 12.44
CA VAL A 7 -1.44 14.66 11.96
C VAL A 7 -1.90 13.31 11.41
N MET A 8 -1.04 12.63 10.65
CA MET A 8 -1.34 11.31 10.10
C MET A 8 -1.50 10.25 11.19
N ASP A 9 -0.62 10.25 12.20
CA ASP A 9 -0.64 9.29 13.32
C ASP A 9 -1.87 9.46 14.22
N ALA A 10 -2.50 10.65 14.22
CA ALA A 10 -3.72 10.91 14.95
C ALA A 10 -4.96 10.27 14.29
N ILE A 11 -4.86 9.82 13.04
CA ILE A 11 -5.94 9.14 12.33
C ILE A 11 -6.09 7.72 12.90
N SER A 12 -7.28 7.40 13.38
CA SER A 12 -7.62 6.04 13.82
C SER A 12 -7.44 5.05 12.67
N ILE A 13 -6.82 3.91 12.96
CA ILE A 13 -6.64 2.83 11.98
C ILE A 13 -7.97 2.39 11.33
N TYR A 14 -9.10 2.47 12.05
CA TYR A 14 -10.42 2.08 11.55
C TYR A 14 -11.01 3.09 10.55
N LYS A 15 -10.37 4.25 10.38
CA LYS A 15 -10.78 5.34 9.48
C LYS A 15 -9.70 5.72 8.46
N ASP A 16 -8.57 5.02 8.46
CA ASP A 16 -7.42 5.29 7.58
C ASP A 16 -7.66 4.71 6.17
N VAL A 17 -8.61 5.28 5.44
CA VAL A 17 -9.00 4.80 4.10
C VAL A 17 -7.87 4.92 3.06
N ASP A 18 -6.89 5.78 3.32
CA ASP A 18 -5.68 5.93 2.50
C ASP A 18 -4.61 4.87 2.81
N GLY A 19 -4.73 4.13 3.92
CA GLY A 19 -3.87 3.01 4.26
C GLY A 19 -2.45 3.40 4.71
N PHE A 20 -2.24 4.64 5.14
CA PHE A 20 -0.92 5.15 5.52
C PHE A 20 -0.58 4.95 7.00
N HIS A 21 -1.54 4.54 7.81
CA HIS A 21 -1.32 4.23 9.20
C HIS A 21 -0.25 3.12 9.31
N PRO A 22 0.76 3.25 10.17
CA PRO A 22 1.89 2.32 10.23
C PRO A 22 1.49 0.84 10.40
N LEU A 23 0.37 0.57 11.09
CA LEU A 23 -0.13 -0.80 11.24
C LEU A 23 -0.67 -1.38 9.92
N ASN A 24 -1.29 -0.58 9.05
CA ASN A 24 -1.74 -1.05 7.74
C ASN A 24 -0.53 -1.42 6.86
N VAL A 25 0.47 -0.55 6.79
CA VAL A 25 1.72 -0.83 6.05
C VAL A 25 2.47 -2.02 6.66
N GLY A 26 2.51 -2.13 7.99
CA GLY A 26 3.11 -3.26 8.70
C GLY A 26 2.41 -4.58 8.40
N TYR A 27 1.07 -4.63 8.48
CA TYR A 27 0.31 -5.83 8.12
C TYR A 27 0.44 -6.20 6.65
N LEU A 28 0.57 -5.22 5.75
CA LEU A 28 0.83 -5.48 4.34
C LEU A 28 2.18 -6.19 4.11
N ALA A 29 3.19 -5.93 4.94
CA ALA A 29 4.51 -6.56 4.84
C ALA A 29 4.61 -7.94 5.52
N MET A 30 3.62 -8.33 6.33
CA MET A 30 3.65 -9.56 7.12
C MET A 30 2.85 -10.67 6.45
N GLN A 31 3.51 -11.79 6.14
CA GLN A 31 2.80 -12.99 5.65
C GLN A 31 1.75 -13.47 6.66
N GLY A 32 0.55 -13.78 6.16
CA GLY A 32 -0.58 -14.25 6.98
C GLY A 32 -1.29 -13.14 7.78
N LYS A 33 -0.94 -11.87 7.57
CA LYS A 33 -1.71 -10.73 8.09
C LYS A 33 -2.44 -10.03 6.94
N ASN A 34 -3.56 -9.39 7.29
CA ASN A 34 -4.34 -8.59 6.35
C ASN A 34 -4.47 -7.17 6.92
N PRO A 35 -4.06 -6.13 6.17
CA PRO A 35 -4.30 -4.76 6.57
C PRO A 35 -5.81 -4.43 6.54
N LEU A 36 -6.25 -3.47 7.35
CA LEU A 36 -7.63 -2.98 7.29
C LEU A 36 -7.85 -2.18 6.00
N PHE A 37 -6.86 -1.39 5.62
CA PHE A 37 -6.86 -0.59 4.41
C PHE A 37 -5.56 -0.79 3.64
N VAL A 38 -5.68 -0.88 2.31
CA VAL A 38 -4.55 -0.98 1.39
C VAL A 38 -4.37 0.37 0.71
N PRO A 39 -3.13 0.90 0.59
CA PRO A 39 -2.91 2.20 -0.03
C PRO A 39 -3.55 2.33 -1.41
N CYS A 40 -4.29 3.42 -1.60
CA CYS A 40 -5.23 3.58 -2.72
C CYS A 40 -4.55 3.60 -4.09
N THR A 41 -3.41 4.28 -4.21
CA THR A 41 -2.64 4.38 -5.47
C THR A 41 -2.11 3.03 -5.94
N PRO A 42 -1.33 2.28 -5.13
CA PRO A 42 -0.82 0.99 -5.57
C PRO A 42 -1.93 -0.06 -5.74
N LYS A 43 -3.00 -0.02 -4.93
CA LYS A 43 -4.21 -0.82 -5.18
C LYS A 43 -4.82 -0.53 -6.55
N GLY A 44 -4.88 0.74 -6.93
CA GLY A 44 -5.32 1.17 -8.27
C GLY A 44 -4.43 0.61 -9.38
N CYS A 45 -3.10 0.59 -9.21
CA CYS A 45 -2.19 -0.02 -10.17
C CYS A 45 -2.46 -1.52 -10.38
N LEU A 46 -2.69 -2.28 -9.30
CA LEU A 46 -3.04 -3.71 -9.40
C LEU A 46 -4.39 -3.92 -10.09
N GLU A 47 -5.38 -3.07 -9.78
CA GLU A 47 -6.69 -3.11 -10.44
C GLU A 47 -6.58 -2.85 -11.95
N LEU A 48 -5.73 -1.91 -12.38
CA LEU A 48 -5.48 -1.66 -13.80
C LEU A 48 -4.86 -2.87 -14.51
N LEU A 49 -3.89 -3.56 -13.87
CA LEU A 49 -3.30 -4.79 -14.40
C LEU A 49 -4.36 -5.90 -14.54
N SER A 50 -5.18 -6.08 -13.51
CA SER A 50 -6.28 -7.04 -13.49
C SER A 50 -7.29 -6.79 -14.61
N ARG A 51 -7.79 -5.56 -14.75
CA ARG A 51 -8.72 -5.16 -15.82
C ARG A 51 -8.15 -5.28 -17.22
N SER A 52 -6.82 -5.19 -17.34
CA SER A 52 -6.12 -5.39 -18.60
C SER A 52 -5.86 -6.87 -18.94
N GLY A 53 -6.34 -7.81 -18.11
CA GLY A 53 -6.13 -9.24 -18.31
C GLY A 53 -4.68 -9.69 -18.09
N ILE A 54 -3.88 -8.89 -17.38
CA ILE A 54 -2.46 -9.19 -17.12
C ILE A 54 -2.37 -10.06 -15.87
N ASN A 55 -2.13 -11.37 -16.05
CA ASN A 55 -1.72 -12.22 -14.93
C ASN A 55 -0.35 -11.75 -14.42
N ILE A 56 -0.20 -11.51 -13.12
CA ILE A 56 1.04 -11.04 -12.48
C ILE A 56 1.80 -12.16 -11.76
N GLU A 57 1.16 -13.28 -11.48
CA GLU A 57 1.79 -14.39 -10.74
C GLU A 57 3.00 -14.95 -11.50
N GLY A 58 4.10 -15.16 -10.77
CA GLY A 58 5.35 -15.67 -11.32
C GLY A 58 6.12 -14.68 -12.23
N LYS A 59 5.62 -13.46 -12.42
CA LYS A 59 6.30 -12.45 -13.26
C LYS A 59 7.30 -11.63 -12.45
N ARG A 60 8.31 -11.13 -13.15
CA ARG A 60 9.25 -10.14 -12.60
C ARG A 60 8.62 -8.76 -12.68
N ALA A 61 8.38 -8.13 -11.53
CA ALA A 61 7.95 -6.74 -11.45
C ALA A 61 9.13 -5.82 -11.07
N VAL A 62 9.09 -4.57 -11.53
CA VAL A 62 10.04 -3.52 -11.15
C VAL A 62 9.23 -2.31 -10.69
N VAL A 63 9.48 -1.87 -9.46
CA VAL A 63 8.91 -0.62 -8.92
C VAL A 63 10.01 0.43 -8.91
N ILE A 64 9.79 1.53 -9.63
CA ILE A 64 10.72 2.67 -9.66
C ILE A 64 10.22 3.73 -8.69
N GLY A 65 10.92 3.87 -7.56
CA GLY A 65 10.55 4.76 -6.46
C GLY A 65 10.24 4.00 -5.18
N ARG A 66 10.48 4.64 -4.03
CA ARG A 66 10.40 4.02 -2.69
C ARG A 66 9.68 4.89 -1.66
N SER A 67 8.71 5.69 -2.11
CA SER A 67 7.93 6.51 -1.18
C SER A 67 7.07 5.62 -0.26
N ASN A 68 6.79 6.10 0.94
CA ASN A 68 5.93 5.41 1.91
C ASN A 68 4.47 5.35 1.44
N ILE A 69 4.09 6.21 0.50
CA ILE A 69 2.71 6.37 0.00
C ILE A 69 2.43 5.46 -1.22
N VAL A 70 3.44 5.20 -2.06
CA VAL A 70 3.25 4.46 -3.33
C VAL A 70 4.27 3.36 -3.53
N GLY A 71 5.57 3.69 -3.55
CA GLY A 71 6.61 2.77 -4.01
C GLY A 71 6.76 1.52 -3.15
N ILE A 72 6.90 1.69 -1.83
CA ILE A 72 7.04 0.56 -0.91
C ILE A 72 5.77 -0.30 -0.90
N PRO A 73 4.55 0.25 -0.73
CA PRO A 73 3.34 -0.59 -0.73
C PRO A 73 3.07 -1.26 -2.08
N ALA A 74 3.41 -0.63 -3.22
CA ALA A 74 3.33 -1.29 -4.53
C ALA A 74 4.23 -2.53 -4.60
N ALA A 75 5.47 -2.41 -4.09
CA ALA A 75 6.41 -3.53 -4.07
C ALA A 75 5.89 -4.67 -3.18
N LEU A 76 5.33 -4.36 -2.01
CA LEU A 76 4.76 -5.36 -1.10
C LEU A 76 3.55 -6.09 -1.69
N LEU A 77 2.70 -5.40 -2.46
CA LEU A 77 1.55 -6.00 -3.13
C LEU A 77 1.93 -6.90 -4.32
N LEU A 78 3.13 -6.72 -4.87
CA LEU A 78 3.66 -7.48 -6.00
C LEU A 78 4.62 -8.61 -5.56
N GLN A 79 4.85 -8.76 -4.26
CA GLN A 79 5.75 -9.75 -3.65
C GLN A 79 5.01 -11.05 -3.34
#